data_AF-A0A6L8ECY6-F1
#
_entry.id   AF-A0A6L8ECY6-F1
#
_cell.length_a   1.000
_cell.length_b   1.000
_cell.length_c   1.000
_cell.angle_alpha   90.00
_cell.angle_beta   90.00
_cell.angle_gamma   90.00
#
_symmetry.space_group_name_H-M   'P 1'
#
loop_
_entity.id
_entity.type
_entity.pdbx_description
1 polymer ?
#
loop_
_entity_poly.entity_id
_entity_poly.type
_entity_poly.pdbx_seq_one_letter_code
_entity_poly.pdbx_strand_id
1 'polypeptide(L)'
;MRSQLAELRDELREYEELKSTDPSVISVESVEGLAEGLIKYRISSGLSQRALAKRLEVKEQQIQRYEATRYESASYQRLCEVSRALGMNWRHAEKPKDVRPRHPAAMIVAGVRDQARRDSGQWVFVDIGFSADERSCGIAIGDLQPRNVRYGDLAPCIARELESDTAPLNLLIEAPLSVAFNSNGNPTGRSIEKRNGKTRYWYTQGGAVTLLATMHLVRDLYEMRPSREVRLFEGFASFKHKGTRSSHQDDVSNLRRIAWGERDKGRIVEAEGLKMRDEDILVSSFSILGMDLGIPPVVVADSP
;
A
#
# COMPACT_ATOMS: atom_id res chain seq x y z
N MET A 1 31.91 22.90 -33.91
CA MET A 1 32.80 23.31 -32.80
C MET A 1 32.06 23.77 -31.54
N ARG A 2 30.93 24.50 -31.60
CA ARG A 2 30.13 24.83 -30.39
C ARG A 2 29.39 23.63 -29.75
N SER A 3 29.02 22.61 -30.54
CA SER A 3 28.37 21.37 -30.06
C SER A 3 29.31 20.50 -29.23
N GLN A 4 30.52 20.23 -29.72
CA GLN A 4 31.51 19.40 -29.03
C GLN A 4 31.93 19.98 -27.68
N LEU A 5 32.05 21.30 -27.57
CA LEU A 5 32.35 21.98 -26.30
C LEU A 5 31.20 21.90 -25.29
N ALA A 6 29.94 21.79 -25.76
CA ALA A 6 28.80 21.60 -24.89
C ALA A 6 28.71 20.13 -24.42
N GLU A 7 28.87 19.18 -25.34
CA GLU A 7 28.94 17.74 -25.05
C GLU A 7 30.02 17.43 -24.00
N LEU A 8 31.25 17.90 -24.22
CA LEU A 8 32.36 17.73 -23.27
C LEU A 8 32.10 18.36 -21.89
N ARG A 9 31.36 19.47 -21.83
CA ARG A 9 31.00 20.12 -20.56
C ARG A 9 29.92 19.34 -19.82
N ASP A 10 28.98 18.74 -20.54
CA ASP A 10 27.94 17.91 -19.94
C ASP A 10 28.50 16.57 -19.46
N GLU A 11 29.42 15.94 -20.22
CA GLU A 11 30.16 14.75 -19.77
C GLU A 11 30.99 15.04 -18.51
N LEU A 12 31.65 16.20 -18.44
CA LEU A 12 32.40 16.62 -17.25
C LEU A 12 31.49 16.83 -16.04
N ARG A 13 30.31 17.44 -16.26
CA ARG A 13 29.32 17.65 -15.20
C ARG A 13 28.78 16.34 -14.66
N GLU A 14 28.41 15.41 -15.55
CA GLU A 14 27.94 14.07 -15.17
C GLU A 14 29.01 13.31 -14.38
N TYR A 15 30.28 13.44 -14.79
CA TYR A 15 31.40 12.86 -14.06
C TYR A 15 31.60 13.46 -12.66
N GLU A 16 31.50 14.78 -12.52
CA GLU A 16 31.62 15.46 -11.23
C GLU A 16 30.46 15.10 -10.28
N GLU A 17 29.23 15.06 -10.80
CA GLU A 17 28.05 14.61 -10.06
C GLU A 17 28.23 13.17 -9.59
N LEU A 18 28.63 12.26 -10.48
CA LEU A 18 28.87 10.85 -10.17
C LEU A 18 29.94 10.62 -9.13
N LYS A 19 30.97 11.47 -9.09
CA LYS A 19 32.04 11.42 -8.08
C LYS A 19 31.53 11.80 -6.69
N SER A 20 30.48 12.62 -6.62
CA SER A 20 29.84 13.02 -5.36
C SER A 20 28.69 12.09 -4.93
N THR A 21 28.24 11.22 -5.83
CA THR A 21 27.18 10.23 -5.57
C THR A 21 27.63 9.15 -4.60
N ASP A 22 26.80 8.83 -3.62
CA ASP A 22 27.00 7.67 -2.74
C ASP A 22 26.98 6.37 -3.58
N PRO A 23 28.05 5.55 -3.56
CA PRO A 23 28.12 4.29 -4.32
C PRO A 23 26.95 3.35 -4.06
N SER A 24 26.34 3.41 -2.88
CA SER A 24 25.20 2.56 -2.49
C SER A 24 23.90 2.84 -3.26
N VAL A 25 23.83 3.96 -3.99
CA VAL A 25 22.64 4.41 -4.74
C VAL A 25 22.68 3.98 -6.21
N ILE A 26 23.79 3.42 -6.69
CA ILE A 26 23.93 3.01 -8.08
C ILE A 26 23.14 1.71 -8.32
N SER A 27 22.03 1.84 -9.04
CA SER A 27 21.19 0.72 -9.47
C SER A 27 21.57 0.23 -10.86
N VAL A 28 21.59 -1.10 -11.02
CA VAL A 28 21.69 -1.77 -12.33
C VAL A 28 20.32 -2.35 -12.64
N GLU A 29 19.61 -1.73 -13.58
CA GLU A 29 18.21 -2.07 -13.89
C GLU A 29 18.07 -3.28 -14.83
N SER A 30 19.14 -3.65 -15.54
CA SER A 30 19.17 -4.79 -16.45
C SER A 30 20.58 -5.36 -16.61
N VAL A 31 20.70 -6.55 -17.19
CA VAL A 31 22.00 -7.19 -17.44
C VAL A 31 22.83 -6.35 -18.42
N GLU A 32 22.19 -5.69 -19.37
CA GLU A 32 22.82 -4.77 -20.34
C GLU A 32 23.42 -3.53 -19.65
N GLY A 33 22.82 -3.07 -18.54
CA GLY A 33 23.30 -1.96 -17.72
C GLY A 33 24.46 -2.31 -16.78
N LEU A 34 24.85 -3.59 -16.70
CA LEU A 34 25.86 -4.05 -15.75
C LEU A 34 27.22 -3.37 -15.96
N ALA A 35 27.69 -3.31 -17.20
CA ALA A 35 29.01 -2.76 -17.50
C ALA A 35 29.10 -1.28 -17.07
N GLU A 36 28.05 -0.51 -17.32
CA GLU A 36 27.97 0.88 -16.87
C GLU A 36 27.91 0.98 -15.35
N GLY A 37 27.15 0.10 -14.69
CA GLY A 37 27.08 0.01 -13.23
C GLY A 37 28.45 -0.20 -12.59
N LEU A 38 29.27 -1.11 -13.12
CA LEU A 38 30.63 -1.34 -12.62
C LEU A 38 31.51 -0.09 -12.70
N ILE A 39 31.44 0.63 -13.83
CA ILE A 39 32.21 1.85 -14.07
C ILE A 39 31.74 2.97 -13.13
N LYS A 40 30.42 3.18 -13.04
CA LYS A 40 29.81 4.20 -12.16
C LYS A 40 30.14 3.94 -10.69
N TYR A 41 30.08 2.67 -10.27
CA TYR A 41 30.41 2.28 -8.90
C TYR A 41 31.88 2.52 -8.57
N ARG A 42 32.79 2.26 -9.51
CA ARG A 42 34.21 2.60 -9.34
C ARG A 42 34.41 4.09 -9.11
N ILE A 43 33.79 4.93 -9.94
CA ILE A 43 33.96 6.39 -9.91
C ILE A 43 33.42 6.97 -8.60
N SER A 44 32.18 6.64 -8.23
CA SER A 44 31.55 7.05 -6.97
C SER A 44 32.34 6.57 -5.74
N SER A 45 32.95 5.38 -5.80
CA SER A 45 33.80 4.86 -4.72
C SER A 45 35.17 5.55 -4.63
N GLY A 46 35.43 6.57 -5.46
CA GLY A 46 36.68 7.31 -5.49
C GLY A 46 37.89 6.48 -5.98
N LEU A 47 37.68 5.31 -6.58
CA LEU A 47 38.75 4.44 -7.03
C LEU A 47 39.24 4.84 -8.42
N SER A 48 40.54 5.06 -8.59
CA SER A 48 41.13 5.19 -9.92
C SER A 48 41.20 3.84 -10.63
N GLN A 49 41.28 3.84 -11.96
CA GLN A 49 41.49 2.62 -12.75
C GLN A 49 42.76 1.88 -12.30
N ARG A 50 43.83 2.62 -11.97
CA ARG A 50 45.06 2.10 -11.36
C ARG A 50 44.82 1.41 -10.02
N ALA A 51 44.00 2.01 -9.15
CA ALA A 51 43.68 1.44 -7.83
C ALA A 51 42.85 0.15 -7.97
N LEU A 52 41.89 0.11 -8.89
CA LEU A 52 41.13 -1.10 -9.20
C LEU A 52 42.03 -2.20 -9.80
N ALA A 53 42.91 -1.83 -10.74
CA ALA A 53 43.87 -2.75 -11.34
C ALA A 53 44.79 -3.39 -10.28
N LYS A 54 45.24 -2.60 -9.30
CA LYS A 54 46.02 -3.10 -8.16
C LYS A 54 45.23 -4.09 -7.29
N ARG A 55 43.95 -3.86 -7.05
CA ARG A 55 43.08 -4.79 -6.29
C ARG A 55 42.81 -6.10 -7.02
N LEU A 56 42.84 -6.07 -8.35
CA LEU A 56 42.58 -7.22 -9.22
C LEU A 56 43.86 -7.93 -9.69
N GLU A 57 45.03 -7.45 -9.28
CA GLU A 57 46.34 -7.96 -9.72
C GLU A 57 46.50 -7.99 -11.25
N VAL A 58 45.96 -6.96 -11.92
CA VAL A 58 46.08 -6.79 -13.38
C VAL A 58 46.79 -5.48 -13.73
N LYS A 59 47.22 -5.36 -14.99
CA LYS A 59 47.78 -4.10 -15.53
C LYS A 59 46.68 -3.05 -15.67
N GLU A 60 46.99 -1.79 -15.39
CA GLU A 60 46.03 -0.67 -15.54
C GLU A 60 45.41 -0.58 -16.94
N GLN A 61 46.23 -0.82 -17.97
CA GLN A 61 45.77 -0.89 -19.37
C GLN A 61 44.64 -1.90 -19.60
N GLN A 62 44.59 -2.98 -18.80
CA GLN A 62 43.52 -3.97 -18.88
C GLN A 62 42.19 -3.39 -18.41
N ILE A 63 42.19 -2.65 -17.29
CA ILE A 63 40.99 -1.98 -16.77
C ILE A 63 40.56 -0.86 -17.70
N GLN A 64 41.49 -0.06 -18.22
CA GLN A 64 41.20 0.96 -19.23
C GLN A 64 40.50 0.37 -20.45
N ARG A 65 41.03 -0.75 -20.99
CA ARG A 65 40.41 -1.45 -22.12
C ARG A 65 39.03 -1.96 -21.77
N TYR A 66 38.86 -2.59 -20.59
CA TYR A 66 37.54 -3.05 -20.16
C TYR A 66 36.53 -1.92 -20.05
N GLU A 67 36.87 -0.79 -19.44
CA GLU A 67 35.93 0.34 -19.34
C GLU A 67 35.64 0.97 -20.71
N ALA A 68 36.66 1.10 -21.57
CA ALA A 68 36.50 1.63 -22.93
C ALA A 68 35.58 0.78 -23.81
N THR A 69 35.62 -0.55 -23.66
CA THR A 69 34.75 -1.48 -24.40
C THR A 69 33.54 -1.91 -23.59
N ARG A 70 33.18 -1.22 -22.50
CA ARG A 70 32.06 -1.58 -21.61
C ARG A 70 32.05 -3.07 -21.24
N TYR A 71 33.22 -3.63 -20.94
CA TYR A 71 33.43 -5.02 -20.54
C TYR A 71 32.91 -6.07 -21.55
N GLU A 72 32.67 -5.70 -22.81
CA GLU A 72 32.07 -6.57 -23.85
C GLU A 72 32.77 -7.93 -24.00
N SER A 73 34.11 -7.95 -23.92
CA SER A 73 34.92 -9.18 -24.02
C SER A 73 35.31 -9.80 -22.68
N ALA A 74 34.82 -9.25 -21.55
CA ALA A 74 35.13 -9.79 -20.23
C ALA A 74 34.32 -11.06 -19.97
N SER A 75 34.98 -12.11 -19.47
CA SER A 75 34.27 -13.31 -19.04
C SER A 75 33.40 -13.02 -17.81
N TYR A 76 32.33 -13.80 -17.63
CA TYR A 76 31.50 -13.74 -16.42
C TYR A 76 32.33 -13.80 -15.13
N GLN A 77 33.31 -14.71 -15.07
CA GLN A 77 34.22 -14.82 -13.93
C GLN A 77 34.96 -13.50 -13.67
N ARG A 78 35.44 -12.83 -14.71
CA ARG A 78 36.12 -11.53 -14.58
C ARG A 78 35.19 -10.45 -14.06
N LEU A 79 33.94 -10.42 -14.52
CA LEU A 79 32.93 -9.48 -14.01
C LEU A 79 32.69 -9.68 -12.50
N CYS A 80 32.61 -10.94 -12.05
CA CYS A 80 32.48 -11.25 -10.62
C CYS A 80 33.71 -10.82 -9.82
N GLU A 81 34.92 -11.03 -10.35
CA GLU A 81 36.17 -10.57 -9.70
C GLU A 81 36.20 -9.06 -9.56
N VAL A 82 35.88 -8.33 -10.63
CA VAL A 82 35.81 -6.86 -10.65
C VAL A 82 34.81 -6.36 -9.62
N SER A 83 33.60 -6.93 -9.61
CA SER A 83 32.56 -6.56 -8.65
C SER A 83 32.99 -6.78 -7.19
N ARG A 84 33.64 -7.92 -6.88
CA ARG A 84 34.21 -8.19 -5.55
C ARG A 84 35.31 -7.19 -5.18
N ALA A 85 36.21 -6.86 -6.10
CA ALA A 85 37.28 -5.88 -5.88
C ALA A 85 36.75 -4.45 -5.64
N LEU A 86 35.59 -4.13 -6.21
CA LEU A 86 34.87 -2.90 -5.95
C LEU A 86 34.13 -2.90 -4.59
N GLY A 87 33.94 -4.06 -3.97
CA GLY A 87 33.11 -4.17 -2.75
C GLY A 87 31.62 -4.03 -3.04
N MET A 88 31.20 -4.28 -4.28
CA MET A 88 29.79 -4.22 -4.66
C MET A 88 29.04 -5.37 -4.00
N ASN A 89 28.09 -5.01 -3.16
CA ASN A 89 27.14 -5.97 -2.61
C ASN A 89 25.98 -6.12 -3.58
N TRP A 90 25.97 -7.23 -4.31
CA TRP A 90 24.81 -7.63 -5.10
C TRP A 90 23.66 -7.95 -4.17
N ARG A 91 22.79 -6.98 -3.97
CA ARG A 91 21.44 -7.27 -3.50
C ARG A 91 20.62 -7.51 -4.75
N HIS A 92 19.73 -8.49 -4.73
CA HIS A 92 18.60 -8.43 -5.66
C HIS A 92 18.03 -7.03 -5.45
N ALA A 93 17.87 -6.26 -6.53
CA ALA A 93 17.00 -5.11 -6.44
C ALA A 93 15.66 -5.72 -6.03
N GLU A 94 15.32 -5.71 -4.74
CA GLU A 94 13.91 -5.62 -4.38
C GLU A 94 13.40 -4.58 -5.35
N LYS A 95 12.46 -4.93 -6.24
CA LYS A 95 11.76 -3.92 -7.04
C LYS A 95 11.55 -2.79 -6.05
N PRO A 96 12.16 -1.60 -6.23
CA PRO A 96 12.18 -0.59 -5.18
C PRO A 96 10.75 -0.50 -4.72
N LYS A 97 10.45 -0.94 -3.48
CA LYS A 97 9.10 -1.35 -3.03
C LYS A 97 8.13 -0.27 -3.41
N ASP A 98 7.55 -0.36 -4.61
CA ASP A 98 7.12 0.80 -5.40
C ASP A 98 7.34 2.09 -4.62
N VAL A 99 8.59 2.56 -4.50
CA VAL A 99 8.84 3.84 -3.84
C VAL A 99 8.45 4.84 -4.92
N ARG A 100 7.14 4.85 -5.22
CA ARG A 100 6.45 6.09 -5.46
C ARG A 100 7.07 7.06 -4.49
N PRO A 101 7.41 8.28 -4.94
CA PRO A 101 7.76 9.31 -3.99
C PRO A 101 6.79 9.18 -2.82
N ARG A 102 7.27 9.21 -1.56
CA ARG A 102 6.36 9.39 -0.42
C ARG A 102 5.47 10.55 -0.84
N HIS A 103 4.28 10.22 -1.33
CA HIS A 103 3.41 11.23 -1.91
C HIS A 103 3.07 12.13 -0.73
N PRO A 104 2.92 13.44 -0.94
CA PRO A 104 2.44 14.32 0.11
C PRO A 104 1.28 13.60 0.82
N ALA A 105 1.42 13.43 2.13
CA ALA A 105 0.73 12.46 2.99
C ALA A 105 -0.51 11.85 2.33
N ALA A 106 -0.49 10.53 2.05
CA ALA A 106 -1.66 9.84 1.49
C ALA A 106 -2.92 10.36 2.21
N MET A 107 -3.78 11.04 1.46
CA MET A 107 -4.95 11.68 2.07
C MET A 107 -5.94 10.62 2.58
N ILE A 108 -5.78 9.36 2.17
CA ILE A 108 -6.50 8.23 2.74
C ILE A 108 -5.77 7.73 3.98
N VAL A 109 -6.45 7.79 5.13
CA VAL A 109 -5.92 7.39 6.43
C VAL A 109 -7.01 6.67 7.24
N ALA A 110 -6.61 5.90 8.24
CA ALA A 110 -7.53 5.39 9.25
C ALA A 110 -8.17 6.57 10.00
N GLY A 111 -9.49 6.56 10.11
CA GLY A 111 -10.19 7.46 11.00
C GLY A 111 -9.89 7.14 12.47
N VAL A 112 -10.36 8.00 13.37
CA VAL A 112 -10.37 7.75 14.82
C VAL A 112 -11.79 7.79 15.37
N ARG A 113 -12.05 7.14 16.51
CA ARG A 113 -13.40 7.02 17.08
C ARG A 113 -14.13 8.35 17.27
N ASP A 114 -13.44 9.40 17.68
CA ASP A 114 -14.06 10.72 17.90
C ASP A 114 -14.59 11.33 16.60
N GLN A 115 -14.01 10.95 15.45
CA GLN A 115 -14.49 11.37 14.14
C GLN A 115 -15.73 10.59 13.69
N ALA A 116 -16.12 9.49 14.34
CA ALA A 116 -17.36 8.78 14.05
C ALA A 116 -18.56 9.53 14.65
N ARG A 117 -18.94 10.62 13.98
CA ARG A 117 -20.08 11.50 14.29
C ARG A 117 -20.57 12.19 13.02
N ARG A 118 -21.84 12.57 12.97
CA ARG A 118 -22.49 13.07 11.75
C ARG A 118 -21.85 14.32 11.17
N ASP A 119 -21.30 15.18 12.02
CA ASP A 119 -20.75 16.50 11.68
C ASP A 119 -19.23 16.52 11.44
N SER A 120 -18.54 15.38 11.46
CA SER A 120 -17.08 15.31 11.31
C SER A 120 -16.55 15.44 9.88
N GLY A 121 -17.46 15.54 8.91
CA GLY A 121 -17.17 15.56 7.48
C GLY A 121 -18.32 14.98 6.67
N GLN A 122 -18.13 14.86 5.37
CA GLN A 122 -19.07 14.13 4.53
C GLN A 122 -18.94 12.62 4.79
N TRP A 123 -20.01 11.87 4.60
CA TRP A 123 -20.00 10.42 4.84
C TRP A 123 -20.42 9.64 3.61
N VAL A 124 -19.69 8.55 3.35
CA VAL A 124 -20.11 7.47 2.46
C VAL A 124 -20.04 6.17 3.24
N PHE A 125 -21.12 5.40 3.18
CA PHE A 125 -21.24 4.10 3.81
C PHE A 125 -21.43 3.05 2.73
N VAL A 126 -20.66 1.97 2.81
CA VAL A 126 -20.65 0.88 1.84
C VAL A 126 -20.82 -0.44 2.57
N ASP A 127 -21.82 -1.23 2.18
CA ASP A 127 -21.84 -2.68 2.42
C ASP A 127 -21.36 -3.33 1.13
N ILE A 128 -20.21 -4.01 1.19
CA ILE A 128 -19.52 -4.47 -0.02
C ILE A 128 -19.88 -5.92 -0.34
N GLY A 129 -20.37 -6.12 -1.55
CA GLY A 129 -20.53 -7.44 -2.15
C GLY A 129 -19.62 -7.60 -3.36
N PHE A 130 -19.37 -8.86 -3.73
CA PHE A 130 -18.50 -9.18 -4.88
C PHE A 130 -19.15 -10.24 -5.75
N SER A 131 -20.21 -9.83 -6.44
CA SER A 131 -20.98 -10.66 -7.38
C SER A 131 -20.72 -10.19 -8.83
N ALA A 132 -20.73 -11.15 -9.76
CA ALA A 132 -20.61 -10.88 -11.19
C ALA A 132 -21.82 -10.12 -11.74
N ASP A 133 -23.03 -10.52 -11.35
CA ASP A 133 -24.27 -10.09 -12.01
C ASP A 133 -25.25 -9.34 -11.10
N GLU A 134 -25.06 -9.42 -9.78
CA GLU A 134 -25.99 -8.84 -8.81
C GLU A 134 -25.59 -7.43 -8.36
N ARG A 135 -26.60 -6.62 -8.01
CA ARG A 135 -26.41 -5.38 -7.25
C ARG A 135 -26.15 -5.70 -5.77
N SER A 136 -24.99 -6.29 -5.54
CA SER A 136 -24.57 -6.88 -4.27
C SER A 136 -23.96 -5.88 -3.29
N CYS A 137 -23.88 -4.59 -3.66
CA CYS A 137 -23.31 -3.56 -2.79
C CYS A 137 -24.41 -2.59 -2.33
N GLY A 138 -24.50 -2.33 -1.04
CA GLY A 138 -25.29 -1.22 -0.48
C GLY A 138 -24.44 0.04 -0.41
N ILE A 139 -24.98 1.19 -0.78
CA ILE A 139 -24.30 2.49 -0.61
C ILE A 139 -25.26 3.56 -0.08
N ALA A 140 -24.80 4.38 0.87
CA ALA A 140 -25.47 5.62 1.29
C ALA A 140 -24.46 6.77 1.34
N ILE A 141 -24.90 7.95 0.88
CA ILE A 141 -24.08 9.17 0.81
C ILE A 141 -24.78 10.24 1.64
N GLY A 142 -24.15 10.67 2.72
CA GLY A 142 -24.75 11.57 3.71
C GLY A 142 -26.15 11.11 4.13
N ASP A 143 -27.12 12.02 4.04
CA ASP A 143 -28.52 11.78 4.41
C ASP A 143 -29.35 11.09 3.32
N LEU A 144 -28.77 10.82 2.15
CA LEU A 144 -29.51 10.15 1.06
C LEU A 144 -29.92 8.74 1.48
N GLN A 145 -31.04 8.27 0.89
CA GLN A 145 -31.51 6.91 1.13
C GLN A 145 -30.50 5.89 0.57
N PRO A 146 -30.19 4.81 1.31
CA PRO A 146 -29.32 3.76 0.80
C PRO A 146 -29.91 3.11 -0.43
N ARG A 147 -29.05 2.68 -1.34
CA ARG A 147 -29.44 1.99 -2.58
C ARG A 147 -28.49 0.86 -2.90
N ASN A 148 -28.98 -0.13 -3.66
CA ASN A 148 -28.14 -1.21 -4.17
C ASN A 148 -27.51 -0.83 -5.50
N VAL A 149 -26.20 -1.07 -5.61
CA VAL A 149 -25.37 -0.82 -6.80
C VAL A 149 -24.55 -2.08 -7.12
N ARG A 150 -23.99 -2.13 -8.33
CA ARG A 150 -23.00 -3.16 -8.68
C ARG A 150 -21.65 -2.78 -8.07
N TYR A 151 -20.78 -3.76 -7.87
CA TYR A 151 -19.42 -3.51 -7.39
C TYR A 151 -18.68 -2.47 -8.26
N GLY A 152 -18.76 -2.60 -9.59
CA GLY A 152 -18.13 -1.68 -10.53
C GLY A 152 -18.66 -0.24 -10.49
N ASP A 153 -19.79 0.01 -9.84
CA ASP A 153 -20.34 1.36 -9.67
C ASP A 153 -19.77 2.08 -8.44
N LEU A 154 -19.13 1.37 -7.50
CA LEU A 154 -18.68 1.93 -6.21
C LEU A 154 -17.60 3.00 -6.40
N ALA A 155 -16.50 2.67 -7.08
CA ALA A 155 -15.40 3.62 -7.27
C ALA A 155 -15.86 4.89 -8.04
N PRO A 156 -16.61 4.80 -9.15
CA PRO A 156 -17.17 5.99 -9.81
C PRO A 156 -18.13 6.80 -8.94
N CYS A 157 -18.92 6.15 -8.08
CA CYS A 157 -19.81 6.88 -7.16
C CYS A 157 -19.02 7.63 -6.09
N ILE A 158 -18.03 6.99 -5.47
CA ILE A 158 -17.20 7.60 -4.43
C ILE A 158 -16.32 8.72 -5.01
N ALA A 159 -15.80 8.54 -6.23
CA ALA A 159 -14.97 9.54 -6.91
C ALA A 159 -15.67 10.90 -7.04
N ARG A 160 -16.99 10.93 -7.31
CA ARG A 160 -17.76 12.19 -7.36
C ARG A 160 -17.76 12.92 -6.03
N GLU A 161 -17.76 12.18 -4.93
CA GLU A 161 -17.71 12.76 -3.59
C GLU A 161 -16.31 13.28 -3.26
N LEU A 162 -15.25 12.65 -3.79
CA LEU A 162 -13.86 13.11 -3.63
C LEU A 162 -13.58 14.46 -4.31
N GLU A 163 -14.32 14.80 -5.36
CA GLU A 163 -14.20 16.08 -6.09
C GLU A 163 -14.93 17.25 -5.40
N SER A 164 -15.81 16.95 -4.44
CA SER A 164 -16.63 17.95 -3.75
C SER A 164 -15.96 18.42 -2.46
N ASP A 165 -16.07 19.71 -2.14
CA ASP A 165 -15.74 20.32 -0.83
C ASP A 165 -14.25 20.19 -0.36
N THR A 166 -13.87 21.03 0.60
CA THR A 166 -12.62 20.94 1.37
C THR A 166 -12.74 20.08 2.63
N ALA A 167 -13.97 19.76 3.05
CA ALA A 167 -14.21 18.95 4.24
C ALA A 167 -13.71 17.49 4.06
N PRO A 168 -13.24 16.82 5.14
CA PRO A 168 -12.87 15.41 5.09
C PRO A 168 -14.01 14.49 4.62
N LEU A 169 -13.69 13.40 3.92
CA LEU A 169 -14.61 12.31 3.57
C LEU A 169 -14.42 11.17 4.57
N ASN A 170 -15.45 10.82 5.32
CA ASN A 170 -15.47 9.60 6.11
C ASN A 170 -16.04 8.47 5.24
N LEU A 171 -15.23 7.44 4.97
CA LEU A 171 -15.61 6.28 4.17
C LEU A 171 -15.69 5.06 5.09
N LEU A 172 -16.91 4.62 5.38
CA LEU A 172 -17.16 3.40 6.13
C LEU A 172 -17.43 2.24 5.16
N ILE A 173 -16.67 1.15 5.29
CA ILE A 173 -16.83 -0.06 4.48
C ILE A 173 -17.11 -1.26 5.40
N GLU A 174 -18.23 -1.95 5.19
CA GLU A 174 -18.54 -3.24 5.81
C GLU A 174 -17.68 -4.32 5.15
N ALA A 175 -16.46 -4.48 5.66
CA ALA A 175 -15.50 -5.51 5.31
C ALA A 175 -14.28 -5.42 6.24
N PRO A 176 -13.47 -6.48 6.39
CA PRO A 176 -12.25 -6.41 7.18
C PRO A 176 -11.24 -5.38 6.61
N LEU A 177 -11.03 -4.26 7.31
CA LEU A 177 -9.99 -3.27 7.00
C LEU A 177 -8.70 -3.52 7.80
N SER A 178 -8.76 -4.49 8.71
CA SER A 178 -7.62 -5.04 9.43
C SER A 178 -7.72 -6.56 9.54
N VAL A 179 -6.56 -7.18 9.71
CA VAL A 179 -6.40 -8.62 9.87
C VAL A 179 -5.56 -8.91 11.11
N ALA A 180 -5.73 -10.11 11.69
CA ALA A 180 -5.02 -10.52 12.90
C ALA A 180 -4.26 -11.83 12.68
N PHE A 181 -3.05 -11.91 13.25
CA PHE A 181 -2.21 -13.11 13.25
C PHE A 181 -1.81 -13.45 14.68
N ASN A 182 -1.80 -14.75 15.01
CA ASN A 182 -1.34 -15.21 16.32
C ASN A 182 0.20 -15.27 16.39
N SER A 183 0.73 -15.61 17.57
CA SER A 183 2.17 -15.73 17.82
C SER A 183 2.92 -16.70 16.91
N ASN A 184 2.22 -17.62 16.24
CA ASN A 184 2.81 -18.56 15.28
C ASN A 184 2.78 -18.02 13.84
N GLY A 185 2.32 -16.79 13.62
CA GLY A 185 2.15 -16.19 12.31
C GLY A 185 0.93 -16.69 11.53
N ASN A 186 0.04 -17.49 12.15
CA ASN A 186 -1.17 -18.00 11.50
C ASN A 186 -2.33 -17.01 11.64
N PRO A 187 -3.26 -16.95 10.67
CA PRO A 187 -4.50 -16.18 10.79
C PRO A 187 -5.25 -16.51 12.08
N THR A 188 -5.73 -15.48 12.78
CA THR A 188 -6.56 -15.59 13.97
C THR A 188 -7.72 -14.59 13.88
N GLY A 189 -8.82 -14.86 14.59
CA GLY A 189 -9.97 -13.98 14.60
C GLY A 189 -9.71 -12.64 15.30
N ARG A 190 -10.62 -11.69 15.11
CA ARG A 190 -10.70 -10.45 15.90
C ARG A 190 -11.81 -10.55 16.93
N SER A 191 -11.73 -9.79 18.02
CA SER A 191 -12.66 -9.86 19.17
C SER A 191 -14.13 -9.68 18.78
N ILE A 192 -14.40 -8.87 17.74
CA ILE A 192 -15.74 -8.58 17.22
C ILE A 192 -16.33 -9.73 16.38
N GLU A 193 -15.50 -10.66 15.91
CA GLU A 193 -15.87 -11.71 14.94
C GLU A 193 -16.39 -12.99 15.61
N LYS A 194 -16.48 -13.01 16.94
CA LYS A 194 -16.97 -14.13 17.73
C LYS A 194 -18.10 -13.69 18.64
N ARG A 195 -19.28 -14.27 18.48
CA ARG A 195 -20.46 -14.00 19.32
C ARG A 195 -21.22 -15.29 19.60
N ASN A 196 -21.48 -15.57 20.88
CA ASN A 196 -22.28 -16.74 21.34
C ASN A 196 -21.89 -18.07 20.68
N GLY A 197 -20.59 -18.35 20.58
CA GLY A 197 -20.05 -19.57 19.97
C GLY A 197 -20.07 -19.61 18.43
N LYS A 198 -20.65 -18.61 17.76
CA LYS A 198 -20.59 -18.45 16.30
C LYS A 198 -19.42 -17.55 15.92
N THR A 199 -18.80 -17.85 14.78
CA THR A 199 -17.66 -17.10 14.25
C THR A 199 -17.91 -16.57 12.85
N ARG A 200 -17.27 -15.44 12.55
CA ARG A 200 -17.29 -14.74 11.26
C ARG A 200 -15.89 -14.15 11.00
N TYR A 201 -14.89 -15.01 11.02
CA TYR A 201 -13.50 -14.57 10.94
C TYR A 201 -13.15 -14.00 9.56
N TRP A 202 -12.30 -12.97 9.54
CA TRP A 202 -11.86 -12.30 8.31
C TRP A 202 -11.24 -13.26 7.27
N TYR A 203 -10.62 -14.36 7.70
CA TYR A 203 -9.97 -15.33 6.83
C TYR A 203 -10.90 -16.47 6.36
N THR A 204 -12.18 -16.47 6.75
CA THR A 204 -13.17 -17.44 6.25
C THR A 204 -13.84 -16.91 4.98
N GLN A 205 -14.44 -17.80 4.18
CA GLN A 205 -14.93 -17.51 2.82
C GLN A 205 -15.58 -16.12 2.65
N GLY A 206 -16.56 -15.77 3.50
CA GLY A 206 -17.24 -14.47 3.42
C GLY A 206 -16.29 -13.29 3.65
N GLY A 207 -15.54 -13.32 4.75
CA GLY A 207 -14.58 -12.26 5.10
C GLY A 207 -13.44 -12.14 4.09
N ALA A 208 -12.94 -13.26 3.56
CA ALA A 208 -11.85 -13.27 2.59
C ALA A 208 -12.29 -12.66 1.23
N VAL A 209 -13.53 -12.93 0.81
CA VAL A 209 -14.10 -12.38 -0.42
C VAL A 209 -14.35 -10.88 -0.30
N THR A 210 -14.94 -10.41 0.80
CA THR A 210 -15.18 -8.97 1.00
C THR A 210 -13.89 -8.19 1.25
N LEU A 211 -12.91 -8.81 1.91
CA LEU A 211 -11.54 -8.30 2.04
C LEU A 211 -10.89 -8.07 0.66
N LEU A 212 -10.94 -9.06 -0.24
CA LEU A 212 -10.41 -8.94 -1.60
C LEU A 212 -11.12 -7.82 -2.39
N ALA A 213 -12.46 -7.78 -2.33
CA ALA A 213 -13.26 -6.75 -2.99
C ALA A 213 -12.89 -5.35 -2.49
N THR A 214 -12.65 -5.21 -1.18
CA THR A 214 -12.28 -3.95 -0.55
C THR A 214 -10.86 -3.52 -0.88
N MET A 215 -9.92 -4.47 -0.95
CA MET A 215 -8.55 -4.23 -1.40
C MET A 215 -8.52 -3.63 -2.80
N HIS A 216 -9.30 -4.16 -3.74
CA HIS A 216 -9.44 -3.59 -5.08
C HIS A 216 -10.05 -2.18 -5.05
N LEU A 217 -11.17 -1.99 -4.33
CA LEU A 217 -11.85 -0.70 -4.26
C LEU A 217 -10.96 0.40 -3.68
N VAL A 218 -10.33 0.14 -2.52
CA VAL A 218 -9.47 1.14 -1.87
C VAL A 218 -8.22 1.39 -2.69
N ARG A 219 -7.68 0.38 -3.39
CA ARG A 219 -6.58 0.60 -4.31
C ARG A 219 -6.97 1.55 -5.46
N ASP A 220 -8.13 1.35 -6.07
CA ASP A 220 -8.61 2.23 -7.14
C ASP A 220 -8.78 3.68 -6.62
N LEU A 221 -9.38 3.87 -5.45
CA LEU A 221 -9.52 5.19 -4.81
C LEU A 221 -8.17 5.82 -4.46
N TYR A 222 -7.21 5.01 -4.01
CA TYR A 222 -5.85 5.47 -3.69
C TYR A 222 -5.12 5.97 -4.94
N GLU A 223 -5.28 5.30 -6.08
CA GLU A 223 -4.67 5.73 -7.36
C GLU A 223 -5.32 6.99 -7.93
N MET A 224 -6.56 7.30 -7.57
CA MET A 224 -7.22 8.57 -7.95
C MET A 224 -6.55 9.79 -7.32
N ARG A 225 -5.72 9.62 -6.29
CA ARG A 225 -5.01 10.70 -5.56
C ARG A 225 -5.98 11.79 -5.10
N PRO A 226 -6.90 11.48 -4.16
CA PRO A 226 -7.85 12.45 -3.66
C PRO A 226 -7.15 13.70 -3.11
N SER A 227 -7.71 14.88 -3.42
CA SER A 227 -7.22 16.19 -2.98
C SER A 227 -7.65 16.55 -1.55
N ARG A 228 -8.57 15.78 -0.97
CA ARG A 228 -9.12 15.93 0.39
C ARG A 228 -8.86 14.69 1.22
N GLU A 229 -8.86 14.86 2.55
CA GLU A 229 -8.67 13.77 3.51
C GLU A 229 -9.82 12.76 3.40
N VAL A 230 -9.50 11.48 3.30
CA VAL A 230 -10.42 10.34 3.33
C VAL A 230 -10.11 9.51 4.56
N ARG A 231 -11.02 9.46 5.52
CA ARG A 231 -10.89 8.72 6.77
C ARG A 231 -11.65 7.41 6.66
N LEU A 232 -10.93 6.30 6.74
CA LEU A 232 -11.50 4.96 6.68
C LEU A 232 -12.13 4.59 8.03
N PHE A 233 -13.28 3.94 7.97
CA PHE A 233 -13.95 3.28 9.09
C PHE A 233 -14.32 1.86 8.67
N GLU A 234 -14.12 0.88 9.55
CA GLU A 234 -14.58 -0.47 9.28
C GLU A 234 -16.02 -0.64 9.79
N GLY A 235 -16.88 -1.28 9.01
CA GLY A 235 -18.19 -1.72 9.43
C GLY A 235 -18.21 -3.22 9.72
N PHE A 236 -18.97 -3.63 10.73
CA PHE A 236 -19.24 -5.04 11.00
C PHE A 236 -20.72 -5.23 11.36
N ALA A 237 -21.52 -5.66 10.39
CA ALA A 237 -22.96 -5.85 10.49
C ALA A 237 -23.33 -7.34 10.45
N SER A 238 -22.75 -8.13 11.35
CA SER A 238 -22.92 -9.59 11.35
C SER A 238 -23.86 -10.12 12.44
N PHE A 239 -24.15 -11.43 12.37
CA PHE A 239 -24.98 -12.17 13.33
C PHE A 239 -26.47 -11.78 13.39
N LYS A 240 -27.09 -11.49 12.24
CA LYS A 240 -28.55 -11.30 12.13
C LYS A 240 -29.33 -12.53 12.62
N HIS A 241 -30.52 -12.31 13.16
CA HIS A 241 -31.41 -13.39 13.60
C HIS A 241 -31.80 -14.31 12.44
N LYS A 242 -32.00 -15.61 12.73
CA LYS A 242 -32.51 -16.56 11.73
C LYS A 242 -33.88 -16.10 11.26
N GLY A 243 -34.05 -15.90 9.95
CA GLY A 243 -35.32 -15.49 9.34
C GLY A 243 -35.39 -14.01 8.93
N THR A 244 -34.42 -13.17 9.34
CA THR A 244 -34.31 -11.80 8.81
C THR A 244 -33.72 -11.86 7.40
N ARG A 245 -34.43 -11.32 6.41
CA ARG A 245 -33.93 -11.21 5.04
C ARG A 245 -32.70 -10.29 5.05
N SER A 246 -31.57 -10.75 4.54
CA SER A 246 -30.39 -9.88 4.42
C SER A 246 -30.66 -8.80 3.38
N SER A 247 -30.46 -7.55 3.75
CA SER A 247 -30.60 -6.36 2.91
C SER A 247 -29.36 -5.50 3.10
N HIS A 248 -28.62 -5.26 2.02
CA HIS A 248 -27.43 -4.43 2.04
C HIS A 248 -27.74 -2.97 2.43
N GLN A 249 -28.95 -2.50 2.13
CA GLN A 249 -29.43 -1.17 2.52
C GLN A 249 -29.67 -1.06 4.02
N ASP A 250 -30.12 -2.15 4.64
CA ASP A 250 -30.38 -2.19 6.08
C ASP A 250 -29.06 -2.18 6.85
N ASP A 251 -28.04 -2.89 6.35
CA ASP A 251 -26.70 -2.90 6.96
C ASP A 251 -26.07 -1.52 6.92
N VAL A 252 -26.07 -0.88 5.75
CA VAL A 252 -25.62 0.51 5.60
C VAL A 252 -26.40 1.46 6.51
N SER A 253 -27.72 1.32 6.58
CA SER A 253 -28.55 2.17 7.45
C SER A 253 -28.20 2.01 8.92
N ASN A 254 -28.01 0.77 9.38
CA ASN A 254 -27.68 0.46 10.76
C ASN A 254 -26.29 0.99 11.12
N LEU A 255 -25.29 0.73 10.28
CA LEU A 255 -23.93 1.23 10.47
C LEU A 255 -23.88 2.76 10.47
N ARG A 256 -24.65 3.42 9.60
CA ARG A 256 -24.79 4.89 9.59
C ARG A 256 -25.34 5.43 10.90
N ARG A 257 -26.43 4.86 11.41
CA ARG A 257 -27.04 5.27 12.70
C ARG A 257 -26.05 5.12 13.85
N ILE A 258 -25.37 3.96 13.91
CA ILE A 258 -24.39 3.69 14.95
C ILE A 258 -23.20 4.63 14.82
N ALA A 259 -22.66 4.88 13.63
CA ALA A 259 -21.59 5.85 13.43
C ALA A 259 -22.02 7.26 13.87
N TRP A 260 -23.26 7.66 13.59
CA TRP A 260 -23.75 9.02 13.84
C TRP A 260 -24.28 9.32 15.23
N GLY A 261 -24.42 8.33 16.11
CA GLY A 261 -24.70 8.61 17.54
C GLY A 261 -25.56 7.57 18.24
N GLU A 262 -26.25 6.70 17.49
CA GLU A 262 -27.18 5.71 18.05
C GLU A 262 -26.42 4.47 18.59
N ARG A 263 -25.67 4.70 19.68
CA ARG A 263 -24.83 3.68 20.35
C ARG A 263 -25.62 2.73 21.25
N ASP A 264 -26.95 2.85 21.31
CA ASP A 264 -27.85 1.86 21.92
C ASP A 264 -27.99 0.60 21.04
N LYS A 265 -27.65 0.71 19.74
CA LYS A 265 -27.79 -0.36 18.74
C LYS A 265 -26.47 -0.98 18.29
N GLY A 266 -25.37 -0.60 18.93
CA GLY A 266 -24.04 -1.02 18.53
C GLY A 266 -22.96 -0.22 19.24
N ARG A 267 -21.71 -0.48 18.89
CA ARG A 267 -20.55 0.14 19.53
C ARG A 267 -19.45 0.43 18.53
N ILE A 268 -18.49 1.25 18.95
CA ILE A 268 -17.25 1.47 18.19
C ILE A 268 -16.10 0.90 18.99
N VAL A 269 -15.33 0.03 18.34
CA VAL A 269 -14.17 -0.65 18.91
C VAL A 269 -12.91 -0.09 18.25
N GLU A 270 -12.00 0.45 19.06
CA GLU A 270 -10.67 0.92 18.59
C GLU A 270 -9.80 -0.26 18.17
N ALA A 271 -8.72 0.02 17.42
CA ALA A 271 -7.79 -0.99 16.92
C ALA A 271 -7.28 -1.94 18.02
N GLU A 272 -6.88 -1.38 19.18
CA GLU A 272 -6.36 -2.10 20.33
C GLU A 272 -7.39 -3.09 20.91
N GLY A 273 -8.68 -2.75 20.82
CA GLY A 273 -9.77 -3.60 21.28
C GLY A 273 -10.11 -4.77 20.34
N LEU A 274 -9.49 -4.86 19.16
CA LEU A 274 -9.76 -5.91 18.16
C LEU A 274 -8.99 -7.20 18.41
N LYS A 275 -7.92 -7.17 19.20
CA LYS A 275 -7.13 -8.37 19.51
C LYS A 275 -7.95 -9.36 20.33
N MET A 276 -7.87 -10.66 20.02
CA MET A 276 -8.45 -11.69 20.89
C MET A 276 -7.53 -12.00 22.08
N ARG A 277 -6.22 -11.84 21.89
CA ARG A 277 -5.18 -12.01 22.91
C ARG A 277 -4.14 -10.91 22.75
N ASP A 278 -3.49 -10.53 23.84
CA ASP A 278 -2.53 -9.41 23.83
C ASP A 278 -1.36 -9.65 22.87
N GLU A 279 -0.95 -10.91 22.72
CA GLU A 279 0.12 -11.34 21.81
C GLU A 279 -0.27 -11.37 20.32
N ASP A 280 -1.56 -11.26 19.99
CA ASP A 280 -1.98 -11.23 18.58
C ASP A 280 -1.47 -9.94 17.91
N ILE A 281 -1.06 -10.06 16.66
CA ILE A 281 -0.58 -8.95 15.83
C ILE A 281 -1.72 -8.51 14.93
N LEU A 282 -2.11 -7.23 15.05
CA LEU A 282 -3.03 -6.59 14.12
C LEU A 282 -2.28 -5.86 13.02
N VAL A 283 -2.76 -5.99 11.80
CA VAL A 283 -2.18 -5.38 10.62
C VAL A 283 -3.28 -4.75 9.77
N SER A 284 -3.01 -3.60 9.18
CA SER A 284 -3.88 -3.03 8.13
C SER A 284 -4.00 -4.02 6.97
N SER A 285 -5.22 -4.23 6.48
CA SER A 285 -5.50 -5.05 5.31
C SER A 285 -4.75 -4.56 4.06
N PHE A 286 -4.38 -3.29 4.03
CA PHE A 286 -3.77 -2.63 2.87
C PHE A 286 -2.25 -2.68 2.83
N SER A 287 -1.62 -3.15 3.91
CA SER A 287 -0.16 -3.25 4.01
C SER A 287 0.44 -4.19 2.95
N ILE A 288 -0.28 -5.26 2.58
CA ILE A 288 0.10 -6.19 1.51
C ILE A 288 0.15 -5.52 0.13
N LEU A 289 -0.59 -4.41 -0.05
CA LEU A 289 -0.60 -3.61 -1.27
C LEU A 289 0.44 -2.47 -1.25
N GLY A 290 1.30 -2.43 -0.22
CA GLY A 290 2.27 -1.37 0.00
C GLY A 290 1.67 -0.04 0.46
N MET A 291 0.42 -0.04 0.95
CA MET A 291 -0.27 1.15 1.43
C MET A 291 -0.25 1.22 2.95
N ASP A 292 0.21 2.34 3.49
CA ASP A 292 0.23 2.61 4.93
C ASP A 292 -0.97 3.48 5.31
N LEU A 293 -2.13 2.85 5.46
CA LEU A 293 -3.40 3.52 5.75
C LEU A 293 -3.80 3.43 7.23
N GLY A 294 -3.00 2.78 8.09
CA GLY A 294 -3.36 2.52 9.49
C GLY A 294 -4.47 1.48 9.67
N ILE A 295 -4.92 1.31 10.92
CA ILE A 295 -6.02 0.41 11.32
C ILE A 295 -7.18 1.29 11.82
N PRO A 296 -8.30 1.34 11.09
CA PRO A 296 -9.43 2.16 11.50
C PRO A 296 -10.23 1.52 12.64
N PRO A 297 -10.97 2.31 13.44
CA PRO A 297 -11.93 1.78 14.38
C PRO A 297 -13.05 1.05 13.64
N VAL A 298 -13.64 0.08 14.33
CA VAL A 298 -14.73 -0.74 13.80
C VAL A 298 -16.06 -0.32 14.41
N VAL A 299 -17.01 0.07 13.56
CA VAL A 299 -18.41 0.28 13.89
C VAL A 299 -19.11 -1.07 13.85
N VAL A 300 -19.46 -1.59 15.03
CA VAL A 300 -20.08 -2.89 15.22
C VAL A 300 -21.58 -2.71 15.42
N ALA A 301 -22.38 -3.29 14.53
CA ALA A 301 -23.81 -3.40 14.75
C ALA A 301 -24.12 -4.58 15.69
N ASP A 302 -24.67 -4.27 16.85
CA ASP A 302 -25.18 -5.29 17.73
C ASP A 302 -26.58 -5.66 17.24
N SER A 303 -26.76 -6.88 16.72
CA SER A 303 -28.11 -7.40 16.51
C SER A 303 -28.92 -7.23 17.80
N PRO A 304 -30.11 -6.60 17.75
CA PRO A 304 -31.02 -6.52 18.88
C PRO A 304 -31.42 -7.93 19.36
#